data_AF-A0AAU5WT45-F1
#
_entry.id   AF-A0AAU5WT45-F1
#
_cell.length_a   1.000
_cell.length_b   1.000
_cell.length_c   1.000
_cell.angle_alpha   90.00
_cell.angle_beta   90.00
_cell.angle_gamma   90.00
#
_symmetry.space_group_name_H-M   'P 1'
#
loop_
_entity.id
_entity.type
_entity.pdbx_description
1 polymer ?
#
loop_
_entity_poly.entity_id
_entity_poly.type
_entity_poly.pdbx_seq_one_letter_code
_entity_poly.pdbx_strand_id
1 'polypeptide(L)'
;MPDRVTPFAGGRGPRLGTGNGFGWAMMGLTRVDESGRCFATRWVTALGLPLVPLDRYYLKESGMTVVSHGFGSTTTTRYEISGVAPLRGSEIIRTYLYCWLFAPLLGAGPTILLLSNADDVSAALPGGVIALIVLFILLLITSIMLLVAIHGYYRKHWAPLREPEWR
;
A
#
# COMPACT_ATOMS: atom_id res chain seq x y z
N MET A 1 -20.68 -9.01 -9.91
CA MET A 1 -21.23 -9.74 -8.75
C MET A 1 -21.03 -8.88 -7.53
N PRO A 2 -22.13 -8.41 -6.92
CA PRO A 2 -22.09 -7.53 -5.76
C PRO A 2 -21.53 -8.28 -4.55
N ASP A 3 -20.95 -7.52 -3.62
CA ASP A 3 -20.35 -8.05 -2.39
C ASP A 3 -21.34 -7.90 -1.24
N ARG A 4 -21.62 -8.99 -0.53
CA ARG A 4 -22.51 -8.96 0.64
C ARG A 4 -21.90 -8.12 1.75
N VAL A 5 -22.68 -7.18 2.28
CA VAL A 5 -22.26 -6.29 3.37
C VAL A 5 -23.27 -6.38 4.50
N THR A 6 -22.77 -6.68 5.69
CA THR A 6 -23.55 -6.60 6.94
C THR A 6 -23.27 -5.25 7.60
N PRO A 7 -24.31 -4.50 8.02
CA PRO A 7 -24.13 -3.23 8.72
C PRO A 7 -23.17 -3.36 9.91
N PHE A 8 -22.29 -2.38 10.07
CA PHE A 8 -21.40 -2.36 11.21
C PHE A 8 -22.20 -2.02 12.47
N ALA A 9 -22.36 -2.99 13.37
CA ALA A 9 -23.17 -2.86 14.57
C ALA A 9 -22.46 -2.03 15.66
N GLY A 10 -22.16 -0.75 15.38
CA GLY A 10 -21.84 0.33 16.35
C GLY A 10 -20.79 0.07 17.44
N GLY A 11 -20.08 -1.06 17.41
CA GLY A 11 -19.19 -1.51 18.47
C GLY A 11 -17.80 -0.89 18.36
N ARG A 12 -16.85 -1.44 19.13
CA ARG A 12 -15.44 -1.05 19.03
C ARG A 12 -14.96 -1.29 17.60
N GLY A 13 -14.54 -0.22 16.92
CA GLY A 13 -13.97 -0.29 15.58
C GLY A 13 -12.77 -1.25 15.51
N PRO A 14 -12.39 -1.69 14.30
CA PRO A 14 -11.24 -2.55 14.13
C PRO A 14 -10.00 -1.89 14.71
N ARG A 15 -9.21 -2.68 15.43
CA ARG A 15 -7.87 -2.28 15.84
C ARG A 15 -7.05 -1.99 14.58
N LEU A 16 -6.57 -0.76 14.49
CA LEU A 16 -5.67 -0.26 13.45
C LEU A 16 -4.52 0.46 14.15
N GLY A 17 -3.38 0.52 13.45
CA GLY A 17 -2.18 1.18 13.93
C GLY A 17 -0.97 0.33 13.63
N THR A 18 0.07 1.00 13.13
CA THR A 18 1.37 0.38 12.90
C THR A 18 2.45 1.22 13.56
N GLY A 19 3.43 0.56 14.18
CA GLY A 19 4.65 1.17 14.69
C GLY A 19 5.83 0.47 14.04
N ASN A 20 6.72 1.23 13.39
CA ASN A 20 7.85 0.69 12.62
C ASN A 20 7.44 -0.42 11.63
N GLY A 21 6.24 -0.30 11.04
CA GLY A 21 5.70 -1.28 10.09
C GLY A 21 5.04 -2.52 10.72
N PHE A 22 5.05 -2.66 12.04
CA PHE A 22 4.39 -3.76 12.75
C PHE A 22 3.02 -3.33 13.29
N GLY A 23 2.00 -4.15 13.10
CA GLY A 23 0.67 -3.91 13.68
C GLY A 23 -0.46 -4.31 12.74
N TRP A 24 -1.44 -3.41 12.61
CA TRP A 24 -2.63 -3.64 11.78
C TRP A 24 -2.87 -2.47 10.84
N ALA A 25 -3.02 -2.78 9.55
CA ALA A 25 -3.26 -1.78 8.51
C ALA A 25 -4.38 -2.22 7.57
N MET A 26 -5.06 -1.23 6.98
CA MET A 26 -5.97 -1.45 5.86
C MET A 26 -5.17 -1.47 4.57
N MET A 27 -5.35 -2.51 3.75
CA MET A 27 -4.68 -2.66 2.47
C MET A 27 -5.62 -3.29 1.43
N GLY A 28 -5.19 -3.28 0.17
CA GLY A 28 -5.93 -3.91 -0.93
C GLY A 28 -7.17 -3.14 -1.36
N LEU A 29 -7.19 -1.81 -1.14
CA LEU A 29 -8.34 -0.96 -1.42
C LEU A 29 -8.88 -1.14 -2.83
N THR A 30 -10.19 -1.34 -2.93
CA THR A 30 -10.89 -1.34 -4.21
C THR A 30 -11.07 0.09 -4.72
N ARG A 31 -11.60 0.22 -5.93
CA ARG A 31 -12.02 1.53 -6.42
C ARG A 31 -13.14 2.07 -5.54
N VAL A 32 -13.19 3.39 -5.45
CA VAL A 32 -14.25 4.13 -4.78
C VAL A 32 -15.52 4.06 -5.63
N ASP A 33 -16.65 3.81 -4.98
CA ASP A 33 -17.99 3.80 -5.59
C ASP A 33 -18.59 5.21 -5.68
N GLU A 34 -19.84 5.31 -6.15
CA GLU A 34 -20.57 6.58 -6.24
C GLU A 34 -20.80 7.24 -4.88
N SER A 35 -20.87 6.44 -3.80
CA SER A 35 -21.03 6.96 -2.43
C SER A 35 -19.70 7.42 -1.78
N GLY A 36 -18.58 7.29 -2.49
CA GLY A 36 -17.27 7.66 -1.97
C GLY A 36 -16.65 6.59 -1.06
N ARG A 37 -17.16 5.36 -1.08
CA ARG A 37 -16.74 4.21 -0.26
C ARG A 37 -16.02 3.17 -1.09
N CYS A 38 -15.24 2.32 -0.43
CA CYS A 38 -14.53 1.21 -1.04
C CYS A 38 -14.42 0.03 -0.07
N PHE A 39 -14.01 -1.12 -0.59
CA PHE A 39 -13.65 -2.26 0.22
C PHE A 39 -12.16 -2.22 0.54
N ALA A 40 -11.82 -2.53 1.79
CA ALA A 40 -10.45 -2.70 2.24
C ALA A 40 -10.35 -3.92 3.14
N THR A 41 -9.21 -4.62 3.06
CA THR A 41 -8.92 -5.73 3.96
C THR A 41 -8.02 -5.24 5.08
N ARG A 42 -8.33 -5.60 6.32
CA ARG A 42 -7.47 -5.41 7.47
C ARG A 42 -6.45 -6.53 7.54
N TRP A 43 -5.19 -6.17 7.67
CA TRP A 43 -4.07 -7.10 7.71
C TRP A 43 -3.30 -6.98 9.00
N VAL A 44 -2.76 -8.10 9.48
CA VAL A 44 -1.57 -8.08 10.32
C VAL A 44 -0.38 -7.71 9.42
N THR A 45 0.43 -6.75 9.84
CA THR A 45 1.60 -6.30 9.09
C THR A 45 2.89 -6.48 9.86
N ALA A 46 3.97 -6.77 9.13
CA ALA A 46 5.34 -6.73 9.64
C ALA A 46 6.22 -6.01 8.61
N LEU A 47 7.06 -5.07 9.08
CA LEU A 47 7.87 -4.21 8.19
C LEU A 47 7.04 -3.50 7.10
N GLY A 48 5.76 -3.22 7.38
CA GLY A 48 4.82 -2.61 6.43
C GLY A 48 4.26 -3.56 5.37
N LEU A 49 4.63 -4.85 5.41
CA LEU A 49 4.14 -5.87 4.49
C LEU A 49 2.95 -6.66 5.07
N PRO A 50 1.97 -7.04 4.24
CA PRO A 50 0.84 -7.85 4.66
C PRO A 50 1.27 -9.28 4.98
N LEU A 51 0.93 -9.76 6.18
CA LEU A 51 1.17 -11.14 6.61
C LEU A 51 -0.09 -11.98 6.60
N VAL A 52 -1.14 -11.56 7.32
CA VAL A 52 -2.37 -12.34 7.49
C VAL A 52 -3.58 -11.43 7.27
N PRO A 53 -4.49 -11.76 6.33
CA PRO A 53 -5.75 -11.03 6.17
C PRO A 53 -6.68 -11.43 7.31
N LEU A 54 -7.31 -10.44 7.94
CA LEU A 54 -8.21 -10.66 9.07
C LEU A 54 -9.66 -10.52 8.65
N ASP A 55 -10.04 -9.31 8.25
CA ASP A 55 -11.43 -8.94 7.97
C ASP A 55 -11.48 -7.99 6.78
N ARG A 56 -12.62 -7.96 6.07
CA ARG A 56 -12.86 -7.03 4.98
C ARG A 56 -13.99 -6.08 5.36
N TYR A 57 -13.77 -4.79 5.13
CA TYR A 57 -14.68 -3.73 5.51
C TYR A 57 -15.10 -2.91 4.31
N TYR A 58 -16.35 -2.46 4.33
CA TYR A 58 -16.85 -1.42 3.44
C TYR A 58 -16.73 -0.08 4.16
N LEU A 59 -15.86 0.80 3.67
CA LEU A 59 -15.45 2.01 4.37
C LEU A 59 -15.21 3.21 3.45
N LYS A 60 -15.22 4.41 4.04
CA LYS A 60 -14.80 5.66 3.41
C LYS A 60 -13.54 6.19 4.09
N GLU A 61 -12.59 6.67 3.30
CA GLU A 61 -11.44 7.43 3.83
C GLU A 61 -11.87 8.89 3.99
N SER A 62 -11.99 9.37 5.23
CA SER A 62 -12.49 10.72 5.53
C SER A 62 -11.38 11.78 5.64
N GLY A 63 -10.11 11.36 5.64
CA GLY A 63 -8.97 12.26 5.66
C GLY A 63 -7.71 11.63 6.23
N MET A 64 -6.58 12.27 5.98
CA MET A 64 -5.27 11.89 6.49
C MET A 64 -4.63 13.10 7.17
N THR A 65 -4.15 12.91 8.39
CA THR A 65 -3.39 13.92 9.15
C THR A 65 -1.99 13.38 9.36
N VAL A 66 -0.99 14.17 8.96
CA VAL A 66 0.42 13.86 9.18
C VAL A 66 0.95 14.84 10.22
N VAL A 67 1.48 14.32 11.32
CA VAL A 67 2.12 15.11 12.37
C VAL A 67 3.59 14.73 12.41
N SER A 68 4.45 15.69 12.11
CA SER A 68 5.91 15.49 12.15
C SER A 68 6.44 15.78 13.56
N HIS A 69 7.26 14.89 14.09
CA HIS A 69 7.90 14.98 15.40
C HIS A 69 9.42 14.80 15.24
N GLY A 70 10.17 15.90 15.03
CA GLY A 70 11.62 15.84 14.82
C GLY A 70 11.99 14.92 13.64
N PHE A 71 12.72 13.84 13.92
CA PHE A 71 13.10 12.81 12.93
C PHE A 71 12.01 11.75 12.64
N GLY A 72 10.87 11.79 13.33
CA GLY A 72 9.75 10.87 13.13
C GLY A 72 8.51 11.56 12.57
N SER A 73 7.57 10.77 12.04
CA SER A 73 6.24 11.25 11.68
C SER A 73 5.16 10.26 12.08
N THR A 74 4.03 10.78 12.52
CA THR A 74 2.82 10.02 12.81
C THR A 74 1.80 10.34 11.75
N THR A 75 1.37 9.32 11.00
CA THR A 75 0.29 9.46 10.02
C THR A 75 -0.98 8.81 10.54
N THR A 76 -2.05 9.58 10.63
CA THR A 76 -3.36 9.13 11.07
C THR A 76 -4.34 9.24 9.92
N THR A 77 -4.83 8.10 9.42
CA THR A 77 -5.89 8.05 8.42
C THR A 77 -7.22 7.72 9.11
N ARG A 78 -8.23 8.57 8.90
CA ARG A 78 -9.57 8.36 9.47
C ARG A 78 -10.41 7.53 8.49
N TYR A 79 -10.95 6.44 8.99
CA TYR A 79 -11.86 5.56 8.24
C TYR A 79 -13.26 5.59 8.85
N GLU A 80 -14.27 5.79 8.01
CA GLU A 80 -15.68 5.61 8.35
C GLU A 80 -16.15 4.24 7.87
N ILE A 81 -16.36 3.32 8.80
CA ILE A 81 -16.75 1.94 8.49
C ILE A 81 -18.26 1.86 8.41
N SER A 82 -18.75 1.43 7.27
CA SER A 82 -20.19 1.28 6.99
C SER A 82 -20.66 -0.16 7.17
N GLY A 83 -19.78 -1.14 6.91
CA GLY A 83 -20.14 -2.55 7.09
C GLY A 83 -18.97 -3.52 6.99
N VAL A 84 -19.26 -4.78 7.28
CA VAL A 84 -18.34 -5.91 7.21
C VAL A 84 -18.72 -6.79 6.03
N ALA A 85 -17.73 -7.30 5.32
CA ALA A 85 -17.89 -8.19 4.17
C ALA A 85 -17.02 -9.45 4.32
N PRO A 86 -17.39 -10.57 3.69
CA PRO A 86 -16.53 -11.75 3.67
C PRO A 86 -15.22 -11.45 2.93
N LEU A 87 -14.14 -12.08 3.41
CA LEU A 87 -12.83 -12.03 2.74
C LEU A 87 -12.95 -12.54 1.30
N ARG A 88 -12.16 -11.93 0.41
CA ARG A 88 -12.16 -12.28 -1.01
C ARG A 88 -10.77 -12.68 -1.48
N GLY A 89 -10.61 -13.95 -1.85
CA GLY A 89 -9.33 -14.52 -2.25
C GLY A 89 -8.61 -13.74 -3.35
N SER A 90 -9.35 -13.23 -4.35
CA SER A 90 -8.76 -12.42 -5.42
C SER A 90 -8.12 -11.12 -4.93
N GLU A 91 -8.68 -10.48 -3.89
CA GLU A 91 -8.13 -9.25 -3.32
C GLU A 91 -6.91 -9.54 -2.45
N ILE A 92 -6.95 -10.65 -1.72
CA ILE A 92 -5.84 -11.17 -0.90
C ILE A 92 -4.64 -11.49 -1.80
N ILE A 93 -4.84 -12.32 -2.82
CA ILE A 93 -3.79 -12.72 -3.77
C ILE A 93 -3.17 -11.50 -4.44
N ARG A 94 -4.01 -10.55 -4.92
CA ARG A 94 -3.50 -9.32 -5.54
C ARG A 94 -2.66 -8.50 -4.56
N THR A 95 -3.10 -8.38 -3.32
CA THR A 95 -2.37 -7.62 -2.30
C THR A 95 -1.02 -8.26 -2.01
N TYR A 96 -0.96 -9.59 -1.90
CA TYR A 96 0.30 -10.31 -1.77
C TYR A 96 1.20 -10.14 -2.99
N LEU A 97 0.71 -10.39 -4.20
CA LEU A 97 1.48 -10.23 -5.44
C LEU A 97 2.04 -8.81 -5.55
N TYR A 98 1.24 -7.80 -5.24
CA TYR A 98 1.70 -6.42 -5.24
C TYR A 98 2.79 -6.19 -4.20
N CYS A 99 2.55 -6.51 -2.93
CA CYS A 99 3.47 -6.17 -1.83
C CYS A 99 4.75 -7.03 -1.79
N TRP A 100 4.67 -8.30 -2.19
CA TRP A 100 5.79 -9.25 -2.07
C TRP A 100 6.57 -9.44 -3.35
N LEU A 101 5.98 -9.16 -4.52
CA LEU A 101 6.64 -9.36 -5.81
C LEU A 101 6.81 -8.04 -6.56
N PHE A 102 5.72 -7.38 -6.95
CA PHE A 102 5.81 -6.19 -7.80
C PHE A 102 6.49 -5.00 -7.12
N ALA A 103 6.14 -4.71 -5.87
CA ALA A 103 6.69 -3.57 -5.15
C ALA A 103 8.19 -3.73 -4.87
N PRO A 104 8.68 -4.88 -4.37
CA PRO A 104 10.12 -5.12 -4.23
C PRO A 104 10.84 -5.13 -5.57
N LEU A 105 10.28 -5.75 -6.61
CA LEU A 105 10.92 -5.81 -7.93
C LEU A 105 11.04 -4.43 -8.57
N LEU A 106 10.01 -3.58 -8.48
CA LEU A 106 10.07 -2.21 -9.02
C LEU A 106 10.89 -1.27 -8.14
N GLY A 107 10.82 -1.41 -6.82
CA GLY A 107 11.52 -0.53 -5.88
C GLY A 107 13.02 -0.84 -5.75
N ALA A 108 13.35 -2.13 -5.63
CA ALA A 108 14.72 -2.60 -5.40
C ALA A 108 15.39 -3.22 -6.64
N GLY A 109 14.62 -3.66 -7.65
CA GLY A 109 15.18 -4.29 -8.85
C GLY A 109 16.18 -3.40 -9.60
N PRO A 110 15.85 -2.13 -9.90
CA PRO A 110 16.79 -1.22 -10.56
C PRO A 110 18.07 -1.01 -9.75
N THR A 111 17.95 -0.90 -8.42
CA THR A 111 19.11 -0.71 -7.53
C THR A 111 19.96 -1.97 -7.41
N ILE A 112 19.36 -3.16 -7.37
CA ILE A 112 20.11 -4.43 -7.42
C ILE A 112 20.88 -4.56 -8.73
N LEU A 113 20.25 -4.21 -9.86
CA LEU A 113 20.89 -4.26 -11.17
C LEU A 113 22.04 -3.25 -11.30
N LEU A 114 21.87 -2.06 -10.72
CA LEU A 114 22.95 -1.08 -10.65
C LEU A 114 24.12 -1.60 -9.80
N LEU A 115 23.83 -2.19 -8.65
CA LEU A 115 24.84 -2.72 -7.73
C LEU A 115 25.55 -3.96 -8.28
N SER A 116 24.86 -4.81 -9.05
CA SER A 116 25.49 -5.98 -9.68
C SER A 116 26.50 -5.60 -10.76
N ASN A 117 26.44 -4.36 -11.27
CA ASN A 117 27.36 -3.83 -12.28
C ASN A 117 28.13 -2.60 -11.73
N ALA A 118 28.27 -2.50 -10.40
CA ALA A 118 28.80 -1.30 -9.76
C ALA A 118 30.21 -0.95 -10.24
N ASP A 119 31.09 -1.94 -10.38
CA ASP A 119 32.49 -1.72 -10.76
C ASP A 119 32.58 -1.13 -12.19
N ASP A 120 31.92 -1.78 -13.15
CA ASP A 120 31.89 -1.34 -14.55
C ASP A 120 31.24 0.04 -14.72
N VAL A 121 30.11 0.27 -14.03
CA VAL A 121 29.41 1.55 -14.08
C VAL A 121 30.24 2.67 -13.44
N SER A 122 30.92 2.38 -12.31
CA SER A 122 31.79 3.36 -11.67
C SER A 122 33.00 3.72 -12.54
N ALA A 123 33.57 2.74 -13.26
CA ALA A 123 34.69 2.99 -14.17
C ALA A 123 34.28 3.81 -15.41
N ALA A 124 33.04 3.64 -15.89
CA ALA A 124 32.52 4.33 -17.06
C ALA A 124 32.03 5.76 -16.79
N LEU A 125 31.63 6.08 -15.54
CA LEU A 125 31.06 7.38 -15.19
C LEU A 125 32.15 8.44 -14.89
N PRO A 126 32.04 9.66 -15.45
CA PRO A 126 32.86 10.78 -15.00
C PRO A 126 32.54 11.10 -13.54
N GLY A 127 33.53 11.00 -12.66
CA GLY A 127 33.37 11.16 -11.21
C GLY A 127 33.33 9.85 -10.42
N GLY A 128 33.45 8.69 -11.08
CA GLY A 128 33.70 7.41 -10.42
C GLY A 128 32.61 7.00 -9.43
N VAL A 129 33.04 6.59 -8.23
CA VAL A 129 32.17 6.14 -7.14
C VAL A 129 31.17 7.22 -6.70
N ILE A 130 31.53 8.51 -6.73
CA ILE A 130 30.62 9.58 -6.31
C ILE A 130 29.43 9.67 -7.29
N ALA A 131 29.70 9.60 -8.59
CA ALA A 131 28.65 9.59 -9.61
C ALA A 131 27.74 8.35 -9.47
N LEU A 132 28.31 7.18 -9.16
CA LEU A 132 27.55 5.97 -8.88
C LEU A 132 26.61 6.14 -7.66
N ILE A 133 27.08 6.73 -6.56
CA ILE A 133 26.26 6.99 -5.36
C ILE A 133 25.10 7.94 -5.70
N VAL A 134 25.35 9.01 -6.44
CA VAL A 134 24.31 9.95 -6.87
C VAL A 134 23.29 9.25 -7.75
N LEU A 135 23.75 8.45 -8.73
CA LEU A 135 22.89 7.67 -9.60
C LEU A 135 22.03 6.68 -8.80
N PHE A 136 22.60 6.00 -7.83
CA PHE A 136 21.88 5.09 -6.93
C PHE A 136 20.75 5.80 -6.17
N ILE A 137 21.03 6.96 -5.58
CA ILE A 137 20.02 7.75 -4.84
C ILE A 137 18.90 8.21 -5.77
N LEU A 138 19.24 8.74 -6.95
CA LEU A 138 18.25 9.19 -7.93
C LEU A 138 17.39 8.01 -8.41
N LEU A 139 18.00 6.86 -8.67
CA LEU A 139 17.30 5.66 -9.09
C LEU A 139 16.34 5.14 -8.01
N LEU A 140 16.76 5.19 -6.74
CA LEU A 140 15.91 4.81 -5.61
C LEU A 140 14.71 5.75 -5.49
N ILE A 141 14.93 7.07 -5.52
CA ILE A 141 13.86 8.07 -5.42
C ILE A 141 12.87 7.92 -6.57
N THR A 142 13.37 7.80 -7.80
CA THR A 142 12.52 7.62 -8.99
C THR A 142 11.71 6.34 -8.94
N SER A 143 12.30 5.24 -8.48
CA SER A 143 11.60 3.95 -8.31
C SER A 143 10.47 4.04 -7.28
N ILE A 144 10.72 4.70 -6.13
CA ILE A 144 9.70 4.94 -5.09
C ILE A 144 8.57 5.84 -5.64
N MET A 145 8.91 6.94 -6.30
CA MET A 145 7.92 7.86 -6.87
C MET A 145 7.06 7.18 -7.94
N LEU A 146 7.68 6.37 -8.81
CA LEU A 146 6.99 5.59 -9.82
C LEU A 146 6.03 4.58 -9.18
N LEU A 147 6.46 3.88 -8.13
CA LEU A 147 5.61 2.94 -7.41
C LEU A 147 4.40 3.62 -6.77
N VAL A 148 4.59 4.78 -6.14
CA VAL A 148 3.50 5.59 -5.57
C VAL A 148 2.53 6.04 -6.67
N ALA A 149 3.06 6.52 -7.81
CA ALA A 149 2.25 6.97 -8.93
C ALA A 149 1.44 5.82 -9.56
N ILE A 150 2.06 4.67 -9.81
CA ILE A 150 1.40 3.47 -10.34
C ILE A 150 0.33 2.99 -9.37
N HIS A 151 0.62 2.96 -8.07
CA HIS A 151 -0.35 2.53 -7.06
C HIS A 151 -1.58 3.44 -7.03
N GLY A 152 -1.37 4.76 -7.03
CA GLY A 152 -2.45 5.75 -7.07
C GLY A 152 -3.28 5.66 -8.35
N TYR A 153 -2.61 5.53 -9.50
CA TYR A 153 -3.27 5.37 -10.80
C TYR A 153 -4.09 4.08 -10.86
N TYR A 154 -3.51 2.96 -10.41
CA TYR A 154 -4.18 1.68 -10.30
C TYR A 154 -5.44 1.80 -9.43
N ARG A 155 -5.32 2.37 -8.23
CA ARG A 155 -6.45 2.53 -7.30
C ARG A 155 -7.61 3.32 -7.93
N LYS A 156 -7.29 4.38 -8.67
CA LYS A 156 -8.29 5.27 -9.29
C LYS A 156 -8.93 4.65 -10.54
N HIS A 157 -8.15 3.99 -11.39
CA HIS A 157 -8.58 3.65 -12.76
C HIS A 157 -8.70 2.16 -13.06
N TRP A 158 -7.99 1.28 -12.35
CA TRP A 158 -7.90 -0.15 -12.69
C TRP A 158 -8.35 -1.08 -11.56
N ALA A 159 -8.36 -0.62 -10.31
CA ALA A 159 -8.89 -1.39 -9.21
C ALA A 159 -10.36 -1.76 -9.50
N PRO A 160 -10.80 -2.97 -9.12
CA PRO A 160 -12.15 -3.42 -9.39
C PRO A 160 -13.12 -2.50 -8.66
N LEU A 161 -14.15 -2.05 -9.37
CA LEU A 161 -15.31 -1.43 -8.76
C LEU A 161 -16.19 -2.54 -8.19
N ARG A 162 -16.65 -2.36 -6.95
CA ARG A 162 -17.46 -3.35 -6.23
C ARG A 162 -18.66 -2.65 -5.62
N GLU A 163 -19.83 -3.18 -5.90
CA GLU A 163 -21.10 -2.68 -5.36
C GLU A 163 -21.47 -3.48 -4.11
N PRO A 164 -21.89 -2.81 -3.03
CA PRO A 164 -22.38 -3.48 -1.83
C PRO A 164 -23.80 -4.03 -2.03
N GLU A 165 -24.05 -5.24 -1.54
CA GLU A 165 -25.38 -5.83 -1.38
C GLU A 165 -25.67 -5.94 0.13
N TRP A 166 -26.54 -5.06 0.64
CA TRP A 166 -26.87 -5.01 2.06
C TRP A 166 -27.71 -6.21 2.48
N ARG A 167 -27.34 -6.82 3.61
CA ARG A 167 -28.06 -7.91 4.27
C ARG A 167 -28.37 -7.60 5.71
#